data_AF-A0A369W508-F1
#
_entry.id   AF-A0A369W508-F1
#
_cell.length_a   1.000
_cell.length_b   1.000
_cell.length_c   1.000
_cell.angle_alpha   90.00
_cell.angle_beta   90.00
_cell.angle_gamma   90.00
#
_symmetry.space_group_name_H-M   'P 1'
#
loop_
_entity.id
_entity.type
_entity.pdbx_description
1 polymer ?
#
loop_
_entity_poly.entity_id
_entity_poly.type
_entity_poly.pdbx_seq_one_letter_code
_entity_poly.pdbx_strand_id
1 'polypeptide(L)'
;MSIRFSKTIATTITAALLGIAQPAMAGGQISIGFSPSDPQQAQALGMGLQMFSLMQGLSASGANAYQNGSGNAAGFFQGGAGNHGLIYQNGNGHTDTVTQTGNANSCGLFQFGQATNAQCTQTGNQTGITTVFGF
;
A
#
# COMPACT_ATOMS: atom_id res chain seq x y z
N MET A 1 21.65 -38.51 -9.57
CA MET A 1 20.42 -37.83 -10.04
C MET A 1 19.58 -37.53 -8.81
N SER A 2 19.52 -36.28 -8.34
CA SER A 2 18.69 -35.86 -7.20
C SER A 2 18.06 -34.52 -7.54
N ILE A 3 16.72 -34.51 -7.52
CA ILE A 3 15.85 -33.51 -8.13
C ILE A 3 15.55 -32.41 -7.08
N ARG A 4 15.72 -31.13 -7.47
CA ARG A 4 15.40 -29.95 -6.66
C ARG A 4 13.88 -29.75 -6.61
N PHE A 5 13.31 -29.58 -5.42
CA PHE A 5 11.91 -29.16 -5.26
C PHE A 5 11.84 -27.65 -4.99
N SER A 6 11.48 -26.88 -6.01
CA SER A 6 11.12 -25.47 -5.92
C SER A 6 9.80 -25.30 -5.17
N LYS A 7 9.79 -24.48 -4.11
CA LYS A 7 8.56 -24.00 -3.48
C LYS A 7 7.99 -22.85 -4.33
N THR A 8 7.01 -23.17 -5.16
CA THR A 8 6.11 -22.19 -5.78
C THR A 8 4.70 -22.54 -5.34
N ILE A 9 4.16 -21.80 -4.38
CA ILE A 9 2.72 -21.84 -4.08
C ILE A 9 2.18 -20.45 -4.40
N ALA A 10 1.83 -20.27 -5.67
CA ALA A 10 0.93 -19.23 -6.11
C ALA A 10 -0.50 -19.74 -5.86
N THR A 11 -1.21 -19.17 -4.88
CA THR A 11 -2.65 -19.37 -4.73
C THR A 11 -3.34 -18.07 -5.07
N THR A 12 -3.67 -17.94 -6.35
CA THR A 12 -4.60 -16.93 -6.88
C THR A 12 -6.01 -17.28 -6.41
N ILE A 13 -6.54 -16.52 -5.44
CA ILE A 13 -7.98 -16.48 -5.16
C ILE A 13 -8.54 -15.29 -5.92
N THR A 14 -9.15 -15.59 -7.07
CA THR A 14 -9.95 -14.64 -7.85
C THR A 14 -11.21 -14.34 -7.07
N ALA A 15 -11.40 -13.10 -6.66
CA ALA A 15 -12.57 -12.70 -5.91
C ALA A 15 -12.99 -11.29 -6.38
N ALA A 16 -13.85 -11.30 -7.39
CA ALA A 16 -14.62 -10.17 -7.87
C ALA A 16 -16.04 -10.36 -7.33
N LEU A 17 -16.61 -9.35 -6.66
CA LEU A 17 -18.07 -9.07 -6.64
C LEU A 17 -18.51 -7.82 -5.88
N LEU A 18 -17.62 -6.99 -5.35
CA LEU A 18 -17.93 -5.62 -4.93
C LEU A 18 -16.71 -4.77 -5.33
N GLY A 19 -16.88 -3.50 -5.72
CA GLY A 19 -15.76 -2.61 -6.09
C GLY A 19 -14.74 -2.32 -4.98
N ILE A 20 -14.73 -3.13 -3.92
CA ILE A 20 -13.69 -3.27 -2.91
C ILE A 20 -12.77 -4.42 -3.32
N ALA A 21 -11.49 -4.14 -3.59
CA ALA A 21 -10.51 -5.19 -3.83
C ALA A 21 -10.48 -6.12 -2.59
N GLN A 22 -10.85 -7.39 -2.78
CA GLN A 22 -10.99 -8.33 -1.68
C GLN A 22 -9.65 -8.54 -0.95
N PRO A 23 -9.67 -8.82 0.37
CA PRO A 23 -8.48 -9.13 1.12
C PRO A 23 -7.69 -10.26 0.51
N ALA A 24 -6.45 -10.00 0.13
CA ALA A 24 -5.49 -11.03 -0.18
C ALA A 24 -5.09 -11.70 1.14
N MET A 25 -5.73 -12.83 1.47
CA MET A 25 -5.34 -13.69 2.58
C MET A 25 -4.10 -14.49 2.18
N ALA A 26 -2.93 -13.88 2.27
CA ALA A 26 -1.65 -14.53 2.03
C ALA A 26 -0.96 -14.81 3.37
N GLY A 27 -1.19 -15.99 3.97
CA GLY A 27 -0.28 -16.52 5.00
C GLY A 27 -0.26 -15.80 6.36
N GLY A 28 -1.40 -15.35 6.88
CA GLY A 28 -1.49 -14.71 8.21
C GLY A 28 -1.76 -13.21 8.18
N GLN A 29 -2.13 -12.66 7.02
CA GLN A 29 -2.53 -11.26 6.89
C GLN A 29 -3.90 -11.08 6.22
N ILE A 30 -4.57 -9.96 6.54
CA ILE A 30 -5.80 -9.46 5.93
C ILE A 30 -5.48 -8.12 5.28
N SER A 31 -5.79 -7.92 4.00
CA SER A 31 -5.68 -6.61 3.35
C SER A 31 -7.04 -6.01 3.01
N ILE A 32 -7.18 -4.69 3.05
CA ILE A 32 -8.41 -3.97 2.72
C ILE A 32 -8.00 -2.79 1.85
N GLY A 33 -8.35 -2.85 0.58
CA GLY A 33 -8.08 -1.79 -0.39
C GLY A 33 -9.34 -0.99 -0.69
N PHE A 34 -9.23 0.34 -0.68
CA PHE A 34 -10.26 1.27 -1.14
C PHE A 34 -9.66 2.24 -2.16
N SER A 35 -10.27 2.29 -3.35
CA SER A 35 -9.91 3.21 -4.43
C SER A 35 -11.19 3.84 -4.96
N PRO A 36 -11.48 5.10 -4.61
CA PRO A 36 -12.66 5.78 -5.13
C PRO A 36 -12.56 5.98 -6.64
N SER A 37 -13.67 5.78 -7.34
CA SER A 37 -13.82 6.13 -8.76
C SER A 37 -14.35 7.55 -8.98
N ASP A 38 -14.99 8.13 -7.95
CA ASP A 38 -15.48 9.50 -7.98
C ASP A 38 -14.35 10.50 -7.74
N PRO A 39 -14.18 11.54 -8.59
CA PRO A 39 -13.10 12.52 -8.47
C PRO A 39 -13.11 13.29 -7.15
N GLN A 40 -14.29 13.59 -6.60
CA GLN A 40 -14.41 14.37 -5.36
C GLN A 40 -14.00 13.50 -4.16
N GLN A 41 -14.40 12.22 -4.15
CA GLN A 41 -13.95 11.26 -3.14
C GLN A 41 -12.45 10.99 -3.23
N ALA A 42 -11.91 10.87 -4.45
CA ALA A 42 -10.47 10.71 -4.68
C ALA A 42 -9.69 11.92 -4.14
N GLN A 43 -10.13 13.14 -4.42
CA GLN A 43 -9.50 14.35 -3.90
C GLN A 43 -9.60 14.45 -2.38
N ALA A 44 -10.76 14.11 -1.80
CA ALA A 44 -10.94 14.11 -0.35
C ALA A 44 -10.03 13.09 0.35
N LEU A 45 -9.92 11.88 -0.21
CA LEU A 45 -9.00 10.86 0.28
C LEU A 45 -7.54 11.30 0.14
N GLY A 46 -7.17 11.90 -1.00
CA GLY A 46 -5.83 12.43 -1.24
C GLY A 46 -5.46 13.50 -0.22
N MET A 47 -6.32 14.50 -0.02
CA MET A 47 -6.13 15.52 1.02
C MET A 47 -6.06 14.91 2.43
N GLY A 48 -6.89 13.90 2.72
CA GLY A 48 -6.85 13.17 3.98
C GLY A 48 -5.49 12.52 4.23
N LEU A 49 -4.92 11.87 3.21
CA LEU A 49 -3.57 11.30 3.27
C LEU A 49 -2.48 12.36 3.44
N GLN A 50 -2.61 13.52 2.80
CA GLN A 50 -1.67 14.63 2.95
C GLN A 50 -1.70 15.23 4.35
N MET A 51 -2.91 15.46 4.88
CA MET A 51 -3.10 15.95 6.24
C MET A 51 -2.58 14.96 7.28
N PHE A 52 -2.82 13.66 7.08
CA PHE A 52 -2.27 12.62 7.94
C PHE A 52 -0.74 12.64 7.93
N SER A 53 -0.11 12.75 6.75
CA SER A 53 1.34 12.89 6.65
C SER A 53 1.85 14.09 7.45
N LEU A 54 1.22 15.26 7.31
CA LEU A 54 1.61 16.46 8.06
C LEU A 54 1.47 16.29 9.58
N MET A 55 0.37 15.67 10.04
CA MET A 55 0.16 15.38 11.46
C MET A 55 1.23 14.43 12.03
N GLN A 56 1.74 13.53 11.19
CA GLN A 56 2.84 12.63 11.53
C GLN A 56 4.23 13.30 11.44
N GLY A 57 4.29 14.59 11.08
CA GLY A 57 5.54 15.34 10.88
C GLY A 57 6.24 15.03 9.55
N LEU A 58 5.53 14.42 8.59
CA LEU A 58 6.02 14.09 7.26
C LEU A 58 5.61 15.18 6.25
N SER A 59 6.05 15.03 5.00
CA SER A 59 5.71 15.98 3.93
C SER A 59 4.29 15.74 3.40
N ALA A 60 3.58 16.81 3.04
CA ALA A 60 2.28 16.75 2.36
C ALA A 60 2.36 16.25 0.89
N SER A 61 3.57 16.01 0.38
CA SER A 61 3.80 15.55 -0.99
C SER A 61 5.07 14.72 -1.09
N GLY A 62 5.20 13.94 -2.17
CA GLY A 62 6.36 13.09 -2.41
C GLY A 62 6.21 11.71 -1.78
N ALA A 63 7.33 11.11 -1.38
CA ALA A 63 7.38 9.78 -0.78
C ALA A 63 7.63 9.88 0.72
N ASN A 64 6.69 9.39 1.53
CA ASN A 64 6.76 9.45 2.99
C ASN A 64 6.60 8.05 3.58
N ALA A 65 7.56 7.61 4.39
CA ALA A 65 7.44 6.40 5.19
C ALA A 65 7.51 6.74 6.68
N TYR A 66 6.58 6.15 7.44
CA TYR A 66 6.62 6.09 8.88
C TYR A 66 6.68 4.61 9.30
N GLN A 67 7.70 4.27 10.07
CA GLN A 67 7.93 2.89 10.51
C GLN A 67 8.11 2.87 12.03
N ASN A 68 7.25 2.13 12.72
CA ASN A 68 7.33 1.89 14.15
C ASN A 68 7.44 0.39 14.41
N GLY A 69 8.62 -0.07 14.85
CA GLY A 69 8.94 -1.47 15.10
C GLY A 69 10.27 -1.89 14.48
N SER A 70 10.45 -3.19 14.21
CA SER A 70 11.74 -3.76 13.76
C SER A 70 11.61 -4.60 12.50
N GLY A 71 12.65 -4.57 11.64
CA GLY A 71 12.70 -5.39 10.43
C GLY A 71 11.72 -4.97 9.34
N ASN A 72 11.24 -3.72 9.36
CA ASN A 72 10.34 -3.19 8.34
C ASN A 72 11.13 -2.60 7.15
N ALA A 73 10.65 -2.83 5.94
CA ALA A 73 11.19 -2.29 4.70
C ALA A 73 10.11 -1.57 3.90
N ALA A 74 10.42 -0.37 3.42
CA ALA A 74 9.52 0.46 2.64
C ALA A 74 10.25 1.02 1.41
N GLY A 75 9.71 0.78 0.22
CA GLY A 75 10.25 1.27 -1.05
C GLY A 75 9.26 2.18 -1.77
N PHE A 76 9.77 3.26 -2.38
CA PHE A 76 9.01 4.14 -3.25
C PHE A 76 9.66 4.22 -4.62
N PHE A 77 8.85 4.10 -5.66
CA PHE A 77 9.17 4.44 -7.02
C PHE A 77 8.09 5.42 -7.52
N GLN A 78 8.46 6.69 -7.67
CA GLN A 78 7.56 7.74 -8.14
C GLN A 78 8.14 8.36 -9.42
N GLY A 79 7.41 8.25 -10.54
CA GLY A 79 7.74 8.90 -11.80
C GLY A 79 6.65 9.91 -12.16
N GLY A 80 7.01 11.20 -12.24
CA GLY A 80 6.09 12.31 -12.54
C GLY A 80 6.04 13.36 -11.43
N ALA A 81 5.07 14.28 -11.49
CA ALA A 81 4.95 15.42 -10.58
C ALA A 81 3.65 15.38 -9.76
N GLY A 82 3.70 15.89 -8.53
CA GLY A 82 2.53 16.02 -7.66
C GLY A 82 2.00 14.69 -7.11
N ASN A 83 2.81 13.64 -7.10
CA ASN A 83 2.46 12.37 -6.47
C ASN A 83 2.63 12.46 -4.95
N HIS A 84 1.73 11.83 -4.21
CA HIS A 84 1.79 11.63 -2.77
C HIS A 84 1.77 10.13 -2.46
N GLY A 85 2.81 9.65 -1.78
CA GLY A 85 2.93 8.30 -1.31
C GLY A 85 3.14 8.32 0.20
N LEU A 86 2.34 7.54 0.92
CA LEU A 86 2.44 7.37 2.36
C LEU A 86 2.48 5.87 2.67
N ILE A 87 3.53 5.44 3.35
CA ILE A 87 3.60 4.12 3.99
C ILE A 87 3.60 4.34 5.51
N TYR A 88 2.68 3.69 6.21
CA TYR A 88 2.58 3.69 7.66
C TYR A 88 2.67 2.23 8.14
N GLN A 89 3.75 1.90 8.83
CA GLN A 89 4.03 0.55 9.34
C GLN A 89 4.10 0.58 10.86
N ASN A 90 3.30 -0.24 11.53
CA ASN A 90 3.32 -0.42 12.97
C ASN A 90 3.36 -1.91 13.33
N GLY A 91 4.55 -2.40 13.69
CA GLY A 91 4.80 -3.82 13.87
C GLY A 91 6.15 -4.27 13.34
N ASN A 92 6.31 -5.57 13.11
CA ASN A 92 7.60 -6.15 12.73
C ASN A 92 7.55 -6.92 11.40
N GLY A 93 8.63 -6.83 10.62
CA GLY A 93 8.81 -7.65 9.42
C GLY A 93 7.94 -7.25 8.23
N HIS A 94 7.45 -6.00 8.17
CA HIS A 94 6.67 -5.51 7.04
C HIS A 94 7.55 -5.25 5.81
N THR A 95 7.09 -5.56 4.61
CA THR A 95 7.83 -5.28 3.35
C THR A 95 6.91 -4.73 2.28
N ASP A 96 7.24 -3.54 1.77
CA ASP A 96 6.30 -2.76 0.97
C ASP A 96 6.90 -2.01 -0.18
N THR A 97 6.11 -1.86 -1.24
CA THR A 97 6.49 -1.10 -2.42
C THR A 97 5.33 -0.23 -2.91
N VAL A 98 5.58 1.07 -3.02
CA VAL A 98 4.68 2.02 -3.68
C VAL A 98 5.29 2.40 -5.03
N THR A 99 4.58 2.12 -6.11
CA THR A 99 4.98 2.42 -7.49
C THR A 99 3.92 3.34 -8.11
N GLN A 100 4.25 4.62 -8.30
CA GLN A 100 3.34 5.59 -8.89
C GLN A 100 3.98 6.19 -10.15
N THR A 101 3.33 6.03 -11.29
CA THR A 101 3.75 6.61 -12.57
C THR A 101 2.68 7.59 -13.04
N GLY A 102 3.08 8.76 -13.55
CA GLY A 102 2.16 9.84 -13.94
C GLY A 102 2.07 10.94 -12.89
N ASN A 103 1.06 11.81 -13.01
CA ASN A 103 0.88 12.97 -12.15
C ASN A 103 -0.32 12.81 -11.21
N ALA A 104 -0.29 13.55 -10.10
CA ALA A 104 -1.39 13.67 -9.15
C ALA A 104 -1.91 12.33 -8.59
N ASN A 105 -1.02 11.35 -8.44
CA ASN A 105 -1.34 10.09 -7.76
C ASN A 105 -1.29 10.26 -6.25
N SER A 106 -2.19 9.60 -5.51
CA SER A 106 -2.17 9.55 -4.05
C SER A 106 -2.33 8.12 -3.57
N CYS A 107 -1.32 7.60 -2.87
CA CYS A 107 -1.39 6.27 -2.30
C CYS A 107 -1.07 6.26 -0.81
N GLY A 108 -2.00 5.72 -0.02
CA GLY A 108 -1.80 5.41 1.40
C GLY A 108 -1.69 3.91 1.61
N LEU A 109 -0.66 3.46 2.30
CA LEU A 109 -0.44 2.05 2.61
C LEU A 109 -0.20 1.93 4.12
N PHE A 110 -1.13 1.29 4.81
CA PHE A 110 -1.15 1.18 6.27
C PHE A 110 -1.00 -0.27 6.64
N GLN A 111 -0.08 -0.59 7.55
CA GLN A 111 0.22 -1.96 7.92
C GLN A 111 0.40 -2.07 9.42
N PHE A 112 -0.19 -3.13 9.96
CA PHE A 112 -0.22 -3.40 11.39
C PHE A 112 0.12 -4.86 11.66
N GLY A 113 0.81 -5.13 12.77
CA GLY A 113 1.03 -6.48 13.29
C GLY A 113 2.37 -7.10 12.88
N GLN A 114 2.38 -8.28 12.26
CA GLN A 114 3.63 -8.93 11.85
C GLN A 114 3.63 -9.46 10.43
N ALA A 115 4.80 -9.43 9.79
CA ALA A 115 5.10 -10.11 8.53
C ALA A 115 4.13 -9.80 7.38
N THR A 116 3.70 -8.53 7.24
CA THR A 116 2.80 -8.13 6.15
C THR A 116 3.55 -7.74 4.89
N ASN A 117 2.97 -8.08 3.74
CA ASN A 117 3.38 -7.58 2.44
C ASN A 117 2.24 -6.78 1.80
N ALA A 118 2.52 -5.56 1.34
CA ALA A 118 1.58 -4.78 0.57
C ALA A 118 2.26 -4.03 -0.57
N GLN A 119 1.47 -3.76 -1.61
CA GLN A 119 1.92 -3.05 -2.79
C GLN A 119 0.85 -2.04 -3.19
N CYS A 120 1.30 -0.88 -3.64
CA CYS A 120 0.44 0.09 -4.30
C CYS A 120 1.00 0.43 -5.66
N THR A 121 0.20 0.23 -6.71
CA THR A 121 0.60 0.57 -8.08
C THR A 121 -0.43 1.51 -8.69
N GLN A 122 -0.01 2.71 -9.08
CA GLN A 122 -0.87 3.72 -9.70
C GLN A 122 -0.23 4.28 -10.98
N THR A 123 -1.06 4.61 -11.98
CA THR A 123 -0.65 5.04 -13.33
C THR A 123 -1.29 6.38 -13.75
N GLY A 124 -1.53 7.30 -12.79
CA GLY A 124 -1.95 8.69 -13.04
C GLY A 124 -3.35 9.00 -12.53
N ASN A 125 -3.54 10.15 -11.88
CA ASN A 125 -4.83 10.65 -11.34
C ASN A 125 -5.59 9.65 -10.46
N GLN A 126 -4.88 8.69 -9.84
CA GLN A 126 -5.49 7.67 -9.01
C GLN A 126 -5.26 7.99 -7.54
N THR A 127 -6.30 7.80 -6.75
CA THR A 127 -6.18 7.83 -5.30
C THR A 127 -6.62 6.49 -4.73
N GLY A 128 -5.85 5.95 -3.79
CA GLY A 128 -6.18 4.70 -3.14
C GLY A 128 -5.55 4.60 -1.76
N ILE A 129 -6.18 3.81 -0.92
CA ILE A 129 -5.68 3.46 0.41
C ILE A 129 -5.78 1.95 0.58
N THR A 130 -4.71 1.33 1.05
CA THR A 130 -4.67 -0.09 1.37
C THR A 130 -4.24 -0.24 2.83
N THR A 131 -5.05 -0.94 3.62
CA THR A 131 -4.72 -1.29 5.01
C THR A 131 -4.50 -2.77 5.13
N VAL A 132 -3.42 -3.21 5.78
CA VAL A 132 -3.09 -4.63 5.97
C VAL A 132 -2.83 -4.92 7.44
N PHE A 133 -3.38 -6.03 7.92
CA PHE A 133 -3.24 -6.51 9.29
C PHE A 133 -2.62 -7.90 9.24
N GLY A 134 -1.43 -8.08 9.82
CA GLY A 134 -0.77 -9.39 9.98
C GLY A 134 -0.84 -9.89 11.41
N PHE A 135 -0.94 -11.19 11.62
CA PHE A 135 -1.03 -11.85 12.92
C PHE A 135 -0.24 -13.15 12.98
#